data_AF-T0SL46-F1
#
_entry.id   AF-T0SL46-F1
#
_cell.length_a   1.000
_cell.length_b   1.000
_cell.length_c   1.000
_cell.angle_alpha   90.00
_cell.angle_beta   90.00
_cell.angle_gamma   90.00
#
_symmetry.space_group_name_H-M   'P 1'
#
loop_
_entity.id
_entity.type
_entity.pdbx_description
1 polymer ?
#
loop_
_entity_poly.entity_id
_entity_poly.type
_entity_poly.pdbx_seq_one_letter_code
_entity_poly.pdbx_strand_id
1 'polypeptide(L)'
;MEEYNYIDMPDEYTRLLRVDMSTTSRFHTGLQSYILEHPSLMGIVNRLLSNGEEVDVHAHMKKLGWHGVRDRILSFYMGIVYKSAHIEKVDFTLVDDILEFEQNFRFATVSGYSRLVLFGMYMKLDCADQGVNDITKHPLYPNEITMKYLKNMTEKVINVDYIIILIHHLVSFLGEDKLSAYIEQNFSYESIYINLSEEQKEIMAKNFLTYGASIGETELFTMKIV
;
A
#
# COMPACT_ATOMS: atom_id res chain seq x y z
N MET A 1 1.44 -16.83 -16.06
CA MET A 1 0.87 -15.54 -15.65
C MET A 1 0.49 -15.68 -14.20
N GLU A 2 0.93 -14.77 -13.34
CA GLU A 2 0.78 -14.91 -11.89
C GLU A 2 -0.58 -14.38 -11.44
N GLU A 3 -1.26 -15.19 -10.65
CA GLU A 3 -2.48 -14.79 -9.94
C GLU A 3 -2.10 -14.29 -8.55
N TYR A 4 -2.77 -13.25 -8.09
CA TYR A 4 -2.53 -12.70 -6.77
C TYR A 4 -3.35 -13.41 -5.70
N ASN A 5 -2.81 -13.50 -4.50
CA ASN A 5 -3.51 -14.05 -3.34
C ASN A 5 -4.38 -12.99 -2.68
N TYR A 6 -5.55 -13.40 -2.21
CA TYR A 6 -6.32 -12.56 -1.29
C TYR A 6 -5.65 -12.57 0.08
N ILE A 7 -5.43 -11.38 0.64
CA ILE A 7 -4.85 -11.20 1.97
C ILE A 7 -5.88 -10.51 2.86
N ASP A 8 -6.23 -11.15 3.97
CA ASP A 8 -7.13 -10.58 4.98
C ASP A 8 -6.36 -9.56 5.83
N MET A 9 -6.47 -8.28 5.46
CA MET A 9 -5.79 -7.19 6.14
C MET A 9 -6.68 -6.51 7.19
N PRO A 10 -6.11 -6.00 8.30
CA PRO A 10 -6.89 -5.34 9.34
C PRO A 10 -7.63 -4.10 8.81
N ASP A 11 -8.95 -4.18 8.70
CA ASP A 11 -9.83 -3.13 8.12
C ASP A 11 -9.53 -1.73 8.66
N GLU A 12 -9.42 -1.61 9.98
CA GLU A 12 -9.19 -0.35 10.69
C GLU A 12 -7.88 0.30 10.26
N TYR A 13 -6.85 -0.50 10.03
CA TYR A 13 -5.53 -0.03 9.64
C TYR A 13 -5.43 0.24 8.14
N THR A 14 -6.05 -0.61 7.34
CA THR A 14 -6.21 -0.40 5.90
C THR A 14 -6.93 0.91 5.59
N ARG A 15 -7.97 1.24 6.36
CA ARG A 15 -8.66 2.54 6.26
C ARG A 15 -7.76 3.71 6.66
N LEU A 16 -7.03 3.58 7.77
CA LEU A 16 -6.05 4.57 8.22
C LEU A 16 -5.01 4.90 7.16
N LEU A 17 -4.47 3.90 6.47
CA LEU A 17 -3.43 4.06 5.44
C LEU A 17 -3.92 4.74 4.15
N ARG A 18 -5.23 4.85 3.95
CA ARG A 18 -5.85 5.53 2.80
C ARG A 18 -6.24 6.98 3.08
N VAL A 19 -6.04 7.49 4.29
CA VAL A 19 -6.41 8.87 4.63
C VAL A 19 -5.45 9.87 3.98
N ASP A 20 -6.02 10.93 3.40
CA ASP A 20 -5.25 12.08 2.92
C ASP A 20 -4.67 12.88 4.09
N MET A 21 -3.34 12.91 4.19
CA MET A 21 -2.59 13.67 5.20
C MET A 21 -1.83 14.85 4.60
N SER A 22 -2.15 15.25 3.35
CA SER A 22 -1.51 16.37 2.65
C SER A 22 -1.87 17.73 3.27
N THR A 23 -3.06 17.87 3.86
CA THR A 23 -3.50 19.10 4.54
C THR A 23 -3.60 18.90 6.06
N THR A 24 -2.65 19.51 6.76
CA THR A 24 -2.34 19.18 8.16
C THR A 24 -3.46 19.51 9.15
N SER A 25 -4.22 20.61 9.03
CA SER A 25 -5.12 21.01 10.13
C SER A 25 -6.40 20.18 10.26
N ARG A 26 -7.12 19.94 9.15
CA ARG A 26 -8.43 19.27 9.16
C ARG A 26 -8.32 17.75 9.26
N PHE A 27 -7.34 17.16 8.57
CA PHE A 27 -7.18 15.72 8.50
C PHE A 27 -6.46 15.14 9.71
N HIS A 28 -5.55 15.88 10.37
CA HIS A 28 -5.04 15.45 11.68
C HIS A 28 -6.15 15.35 12.73
N THR A 29 -7.13 16.27 12.69
CA THR A 29 -8.29 16.21 13.57
C THR A 29 -9.17 15.00 13.24
N GLY A 30 -9.44 14.75 11.95
CA GLY A 30 -10.21 13.59 11.51
C GLY A 30 -9.54 12.24 11.82
N LEU A 31 -8.23 12.16 11.70
CA LEU A 31 -7.46 10.97 12.06
C LEU A 31 -7.49 10.68 13.57
N GLN A 32 -7.34 11.74 14.39
CA GLN A 32 -7.46 11.61 15.83
C GLN A 32 -8.86 11.16 16.23
N SER A 33 -9.90 11.78 15.65
CA SER A 33 -11.29 11.34 15.82
C SER A 33 -11.47 9.88 15.42
N TYR A 34 -10.93 9.47 14.27
CA TYR A 34 -11.02 8.08 13.82
C TYR A 34 -10.39 7.10 14.81
N ILE A 35 -9.17 7.37 15.28
CA ILE A 35 -8.50 6.52 16.28
C ILE A 35 -9.31 6.46 17.58
N LEU A 36 -9.82 7.61 18.06
CA LEU A 36 -10.62 7.69 19.29
C LEU A 36 -11.97 6.96 19.18
N GLU A 37 -12.59 6.98 18.00
CA GLU A 37 -13.88 6.33 17.74
C GLU A 37 -13.77 4.80 17.62
N HIS A 38 -12.55 4.25 17.49
CA HIS A 38 -12.30 2.81 17.38
C HIS A 38 -11.53 2.29 18.61
N PRO A 39 -12.23 1.71 19.62
CA PRO A 39 -11.61 1.33 20.89
C PRO A 39 -10.45 0.33 20.78
N SER A 40 -10.53 -0.60 19.82
CA SER A 40 -9.47 -1.56 19.45
C SER A 40 -8.18 -0.83 19.06
N LEU A 41 -8.29 0.05 18.08
CA LEU A 41 -7.21 0.85 17.54
C LEU A 41 -6.66 1.83 18.58
N MET A 42 -7.51 2.47 19.37
CA MET A 42 -7.08 3.32 20.50
C MET A 42 -6.30 2.49 21.52
N GLY A 43 -6.75 1.28 21.85
CA GLY A 43 -6.03 0.37 22.75
C GLY A 43 -4.64 0.00 22.25
N ILE A 44 -4.51 -0.25 20.94
CA ILE A 44 -3.21 -0.48 20.29
C ILE A 44 -2.34 0.78 20.40
N VAL A 45 -2.83 1.93 19.95
CA VAL A 45 -2.10 3.21 19.97
C VAL A 45 -1.65 3.55 21.40
N ASN A 46 -2.53 3.42 22.38
CA ASN A 46 -2.19 3.64 23.79
C ASN A 46 -1.03 2.76 24.20
N ARG A 47 -1.09 1.45 23.96
CA ARG A 47 0.01 0.53 24.31
C ARG A 47 1.32 0.91 23.63
N LEU A 48 1.28 1.20 22.33
CA LEU A 48 2.47 1.52 21.54
C LEU A 48 3.12 2.86 21.89
N LEU A 49 2.33 3.82 22.36
CA LEU A 49 2.79 5.17 22.67
C LEU A 49 3.13 5.37 24.15
N SER A 50 2.46 4.64 25.04
CA SER A 50 2.63 4.80 26.48
C SER A 50 3.64 3.86 27.13
N ASN A 51 4.10 2.82 26.41
CA ASN A 51 4.82 1.69 27.02
C ASN A 51 4.10 1.09 28.25
N GLY A 52 2.76 1.26 28.37
CA GLY A 52 1.97 0.77 29.49
C GLY A 52 1.72 1.77 30.63
N GLU A 53 2.12 3.04 30.51
CA GLU A 53 1.84 4.09 31.49
C GLU A 53 0.56 4.89 31.16
N GLU A 54 -0.03 5.61 32.12
CA GLU A 54 -1.06 6.60 31.80
C GLU A 54 -0.40 7.82 31.16
N VAL A 55 -0.60 7.99 29.85
CA VAL A 55 0.04 9.06 29.08
C VAL A 55 -0.96 9.79 28.20
N ASP A 56 -0.78 11.09 28.01
CA ASP A 56 -1.53 11.86 27.02
C ASP A 56 -1.14 11.41 25.60
N VAL A 57 -2.01 10.60 25.03
CA VAL A 57 -1.91 10.03 23.67
C VAL A 57 -1.95 11.13 22.63
N HIS A 58 -2.69 12.22 22.85
CA HIS A 58 -2.73 13.35 21.93
C HIS A 58 -1.39 14.05 21.86
N ALA A 59 -0.74 14.29 23.00
CA ALA A 59 0.59 14.87 23.05
C ALA A 59 1.61 13.98 22.32
N HIS A 60 1.52 12.66 22.48
CA HIS A 60 2.42 11.71 21.80
C HIS A 60 2.19 11.64 20.30
N MET A 61 0.93 11.57 19.85
CA MET A 61 0.59 11.61 18.42
C MET A 61 1.08 12.91 17.78
N LYS A 62 0.92 14.06 18.47
CA LYS A 62 1.41 15.36 17.99
C LYS A 62 2.94 15.40 17.89
N LYS A 63 3.64 14.82 18.86
CA LYS A 63 5.11 14.76 18.88
C LYS A 63 5.67 13.84 17.78
N LEU A 64 5.06 12.67 17.58
CA LEU A 64 5.52 11.68 16.60
C LEU A 64 5.12 12.02 15.17
N GLY A 65 4.04 12.80 15.00
CA GLY A 65 3.44 13.03 13.70
C GLY A 65 2.80 11.76 13.13
N TRP A 66 2.19 11.90 11.95
CA TRP A 66 1.45 10.80 11.32
C TRP A 66 2.33 9.60 11.00
N HIS A 67 3.44 9.80 10.29
CA HIS A 67 4.36 8.71 9.92
C HIS A 67 4.82 7.93 11.16
N GLY A 68 5.20 8.62 12.24
CA GLY A 68 5.64 7.97 13.47
C GLY A 68 4.56 7.10 14.14
N VAL A 69 3.28 7.51 14.08
CA VAL A 69 2.15 6.70 14.58
C VAL A 69 1.87 5.54 13.63
N ARG A 70 1.75 5.82 12.33
CA ARG A 70 1.49 4.85 11.26
C ARG A 70 2.49 3.69 11.30
N ASP A 71 3.78 3.99 11.35
CA ASP A 71 4.86 3.00 11.24
C ASP A 71 4.92 2.10 12.49
N ARG A 72 4.54 2.63 13.66
CA ARG A 72 4.41 1.84 14.90
C ARG A 72 3.27 0.85 14.82
N ILE A 73 2.12 1.29 14.31
CA ILE A 73 0.96 0.41 14.13
C ILE A 73 1.29 -0.66 13.08
N LEU A 74 1.98 -0.31 11.98
CA LEU A 74 2.45 -1.27 10.98
C LEU A 74 3.32 -2.36 11.62
N SER A 75 4.35 -1.94 12.37
CA SER A 75 5.28 -2.84 13.05
C SER A 75 4.58 -3.72 14.09
N PHE A 76 3.57 -3.19 14.78
CA PHE A 76 2.73 -3.98 15.68
C PHE A 76 1.99 -5.11 14.93
N TYR A 77 1.31 -4.80 13.82
CA TYR A 77 0.63 -5.82 13.02
C TYR A 77 1.59 -6.84 12.42
N MET A 78 2.73 -6.40 11.87
CA MET A 78 3.76 -7.34 11.38
C MET A 78 4.30 -8.20 12.52
N GLY A 79 4.47 -7.65 13.72
CA GLY A 79 4.89 -8.41 14.88
C GLY A 79 3.92 -9.53 15.23
N ILE A 80 2.61 -9.28 15.20
CA ILE A 80 1.59 -10.32 15.43
C ILE A 80 1.74 -11.46 14.43
N VAL A 81 1.93 -11.13 13.15
CA VAL A 81 2.07 -12.11 12.06
C VAL A 81 3.33 -12.95 12.23
N TYR A 82 4.50 -12.31 12.37
CA TYR A 82 5.78 -13.02 12.36
C TYR A 82 6.15 -13.68 13.69
N LYS A 83 5.65 -13.18 14.83
CA LYS A 83 6.02 -13.69 16.16
C LYS A 83 4.90 -14.54 16.79
N SER A 84 3.70 -14.55 16.20
CA SER A 84 2.50 -15.25 16.70
C SER A 84 2.23 -15.00 18.20
N ALA A 85 2.62 -13.83 18.69
CA ALA A 85 2.64 -13.49 20.10
C ALA A 85 2.26 -12.02 20.30
N HIS A 86 1.83 -11.71 21.51
CA HIS A 86 1.53 -10.34 21.88
C HIS A 86 2.80 -9.47 21.84
N ILE A 87 2.72 -8.34 21.16
CA ILE A 87 3.86 -7.44 20.97
C ILE A 87 3.90 -6.40 22.08
N GLU A 88 4.89 -6.52 22.97
CA GLU A 88 5.11 -5.58 24.07
C GLU A 88 5.89 -4.34 23.64
N LYS A 89 6.74 -4.47 22.60
CA LYS A 89 7.59 -3.40 22.08
C LYS A 89 7.60 -3.38 20.56
N VAL A 90 7.52 -2.18 20.00
CA VAL A 90 7.65 -1.95 18.55
C VAL A 90 9.03 -2.36 18.08
N ASP A 91 9.07 -3.12 17.00
CA ASP A 91 10.29 -3.59 16.35
C ASP A 91 10.28 -3.14 14.88
N PHE A 92 10.95 -2.03 14.60
CA PHE A 92 10.95 -1.42 13.27
C PHE A 92 11.67 -2.29 12.23
N THR A 93 12.54 -3.21 12.65
CA THR A 93 13.21 -4.13 11.72
C THR A 93 12.24 -5.01 10.93
N LEU A 94 11.00 -5.17 11.41
CA LEU A 94 9.93 -5.89 10.73
C LEU A 94 9.30 -5.14 9.55
N VAL A 95 9.55 -3.83 9.46
CA VAL A 95 8.89 -2.93 8.48
C VAL A 95 9.88 -2.05 7.71
N ASP A 96 11.18 -2.13 8.02
CA ASP A 96 12.20 -1.30 7.37
C ASP A 96 12.16 -1.41 5.84
N ASP A 97 11.85 -2.60 5.31
CA ASP A 97 11.74 -2.83 3.87
C ASP A 97 10.52 -2.15 3.24
N ILE A 98 9.37 -2.12 3.93
CA ILE A 98 8.19 -1.34 3.50
C ILE A 98 8.51 0.16 3.52
N LEU A 99 9.22 0.64 4.54
CA LEU A 99 9.58 2.04 4.67
C LEU A 99 10.61 2.47 3.61
N GLU A 100 11.60 1.61 3.33
CA GLU A 100 12.55 1.80 2.24
C GLU A 100 11.84 1.82 0.89
N PHE A 101 10.92 0.89 0.67
CA PHE A 101 10.04 0.86 -0.49
C PHE A 101 9.28 2.18 -0.66
N GLU A 102 8.63 2.70 0.40
CA GLU A 102 7.93 3.99 0.35
C GLU A 102 8.88 5.13 -0.08
N GLN A 103 10.09 5.20 0.48
CA GLN A 103 11.05 6.24 0.13
C GLN A 103 11.50 6.15 -1.33
N ASN A 104 11.78 4.93 -1.80
CA ASN A 104 12.26 4.69 -3.16
C ASN A 104 11.25 5.12 -4.22
N PHE A 105 9.95 5.01 -3.96
CA PHE A 105 8.88 5.36 -4.90
C PHE A 105 8.19 6.70 -4.59
N ARG A 106 8.68 7.46 -3.60
CA ARG A 106 8.09 8.74 -3.19
C ARG A 106 8.00 9.76 -4.33
N PHE A 107 8.90 9.70 -5.30
CA PHE A 107 8.91 10.60 -6.46
C PHE A 107 7.63 10.52 -7.30
N ALA A 108 6.96 9.35 -7.34
CA ALA A 108 5.76 9.11 -8.12
C ALA A 108 4.46 9.41 -7.35
N THR A 109 4.54 9.83 -6.08
CA THR A 109 3.39 9.89 -5.18
C THR A 109 3.15 11.28 -4.58
N VAL A 110 1.87 11.56 -4.30
CA VAL A 110 1.47 12.77 -3.58
C VAL A 110 1.93 12.69 -2.13
N SER A 111 2.63 13.73 -1.66
CA SER A 111 3.16 13.75 -0.30
C SER A 111 2.02 13.77 0.71
N GLY A 112 2.07 12.88 1.70
CA GLY A 112 1.02 12.75 2.70
C GLY A 112 -0.24 12.02 2.21
N TYR A 113 -0.33 11.65 0.93
CA TYR A 113 -1.47 10.89 0.41
C TYR A 113 -0.99 9.83 -0.59
N SER A 114 -0.33 8.82 -0.05
CA SER A 114 0.30 7.75 -0.82
C SER A 114 -0.13 6.38 -0.29
N ARG A 115 -0.48 5.48 -1.22
CA ARG A 115 -0.86 4.09 -0.92
C ARG A 115 0.32 3.11 -0.90
N LEU A 116 1.56 3.59 -1.02
CA LEU A 116 2.75 2.71 -1.04
C LEU A 116 2.88 1.86 0.22
N VAL A 117 2.64 2.42 1.41
CA VAL A 117 2.74 1.64 2.66
C VAL A 117 1.67 0.55 2.74
N LEU A 118 0.45 0.85 2.26
CA LEU A 118 -0.62 -0.14 2.17
C LEU A 118 -0.26 -1.27 1.19
N PHE A 119 0.28 -0.92 0.03
CA PHE A 119 0.74 -1.88 -0.95
C PHE A 119 1.91 -2.73 -0.44
N GLY A 120 2.87 -2.10 0.25
CA GLY A 120 3.98 -2.79 0.89
C GLY A 120 3.51 -3.75 1.98
N MET A 121 2.53 -3.34 2.80
CA MET A 121 1.92 -4.21 3.80
C MET A 121 1.25 -5.43 3.16
N TYR A 122 0.47 -5.24 2.09
CA TYR A 122 -0.15 -6.33 1.33
C TYR A 122 0.90 -7.35 0.85
N MET A 123 1.97 -6.88 0.19
CA MET A 123 3.03 -7.76 -0.31
C MET A 123 3.78 -8.48 0.83
N LYS A 124 4.04 -7.77 1.94
CA LYS A 124 4.74 -8.33 3.10
C LYS A 124 3.94 -9.42 3.80
N LEU A 125 2.61 -9.28 3.83
CA LEU A 125 1.70 -10.29 4.37
C LEU A 125 1.60 -11.51 3.47
N ASP A 126 1.47 -11.32 2.15
CA ASP A 126 1.48 -12.44 1.20
C ASP A 126 2.81 -13.22 1.27
N CYS A 127 3.94 -12.51 1.34
CA CYS A 127 5.23 -13.14 1.61
C CYS A 127 5.23 -13.93 2.93
N ALA A 128 4.67 -13.39 4.01
CA ALA A 128 4.60 -14.07 5.30
C ALA A 128 3.81 -15.38 5.23
N ASP A 129 2.66 -15.37 4.56
CA ASP A 129 1.81 -16.55 4.36
C ASP A 129 2.53 -17.65 3.55
N GLN A 130 3.46 -17.25 2.68
CA GLN A 130 4.32 -18.14 1.91
C GLN A 130 5.61 -18.54 2.62
N GLY A 131 5.84 -18.06 3.86
CA GLY A 131 7.06 -18.33 4.63
C GLY A 131 8.29 -17.56 4.13
N VAL A 132 8.09 -16.46 3.41
CA VAL A 132 9.13 -15.58 2.87
C VAL A 132 9.18 -14.29 3.70
N ASN A 133 10.36 -13.97 4.25
CA ASN A 133 10.52 -12.77 5.08
C ASN A 133 10.93 -11.51 4.31
N ASP A 134 11.17 -11.63 3.01
CA ASP A 134 11.76 -10.59 2.16
C ASP A 134 10.73 -10.10 1.14
N ILE A 135 10.28 -8.85 1.27
CA ILE A 135 9.29 -8.25 0.37
C ILE A 135 9.80 -8.15 -1.07
N THR A 136 11.12 -8.08 -1.29
CA THR A 136 11.70 -7.93 -2.64
C THR A 136 11.52 -9.17 -3.50
N LYS A 137 11.20 -10.31 -2.87
CA LYS A 137 10.87 -11.57 -3.54
C LYS A 137 9.41 -11.68 -3.94
N HIS A 138 8.57 -10.74 -3.49
CA HIS A 138 7.17 -10.72 -3.85
C HIS A 138 7.04 -10.47 -5.37
N PRO A 139 6.19 -11.18 -6.11
CA PRO A 139 6.05 -11.00 -7.56
C PRO A 139 5.69 -9.58 -7.99
N LEU A 140 4.86 -8.91 -7.18
CA LEU A 140 4.48 -7.50 -7.36
C LEU A 140 5.54 -6.48 -6.94
N TYR A 141 6.68 -6.89 -6.36
CA TYR A 141 7.69 -5.94 -5.96
C TYR A 141 8.25 -5.23 -7.20
N PRO A 142 8.18 -3.88 -7.27
CA PRO A 142 8.56 -3.16 -8.48
C PRO A 142 10.01 -3.36 -8.86
N ASN A 143 10.23 -3.97 -10.03
CA ASN A 143 11.55 -4.11 -10.63
C ASN A 143 12.02 -2.80 -11.28
N GLU A 144 13.24 -2.81 -11.82
CA GLU A 144 13.85 -1.66 -12.49
C GLU A 144 13.01 -1.12 -13.66
N ILE A 145 12.31 -2.01 -14.38
CA ILE A 145 11.42 -1.64 -15.49
C ILE A 145 10.22 -0.83 -14.98
N THR A 146 9.61 -1.28 -13.88
CA THR A 146 8.50 -0.54 -13.25
C THR A 146 8.98 0.83 -12.78
N MET A 147 10.15 0.88 -12.16
CA MET A 147 10.75 2.14 -11.72
C MET A 147 11.05 3.09 -12.88
N LYS A 148 11.56 2.57 -14.01
CA LYS A 148 11.82 3.33 -15.24
C LYS A 148 10.53 4.00 -15.75
N TYR A 149 9.42 3.28 -15.84
CA TYR A 149 8.15 3.86 -16.29
C TYR A 149 7.58 4.88 -15.31
N LEU A 150 7.60 4.58 -14.01
CA LEU A 150 7.13 5.53 -13.00
C LEU A 150 7.94 6.84 -13.01
N LYS A 151 9.25 6.79 -13.28
CA LYS A 151 10.11 7.99 -13.37
C LYS A 151 9.77 8.88 -14.55
N ASN A 152 9.14 8.35 -15.59
CA ASN A 152 8.70 9.11 -16.76
C ASN A 152 7.34 9.78 -16.55
N MET A 153 6.65 9.50 -15.43
CA MET A 153 5.39 10.17 -15.11
C MET A 153 5.64 11.65 -14.81
N THR A 154 4.85 12.51 -15.45
CA THR A 154 4.88 13.96 -15.21
C THR A 154 4.10 14.36 -13.97
N GLU A 155 3.15 13.54 -13.54
CA GLU A 155 2.25 13.81 -12.43
C GLU A 155 2.41 12.79 -11.31
N LYS A 156 2.27 13.28 -10.08
CA LYS A 156 2.23 12.44 -8.88
C LYS A 156 0.83 11.92 -8.67
N VAL A 157 0.73 10.64 -8.33
CA VAL A 157 -0.57 9.97 -8.16
C VAL A 157 -0.75 9.49 -6.71
N ILE A 158 -2.01 9.37 -6.30
CA ILE A 158 -2.37 8.82 -4.99
C ILE A 158 -2.36 7.28 -5.06
N ASN A 159 -3.00 6.74 -6.09
CA ASN A 159 -3.17 5.30 -6.34
C ASN A 159 -2.02 4.70 -7.17
N VAL A 160 -0.78 4.98 -6.77
CA VAL A 160 0.42 4.47 -7.46
C VAL A 160 0.50 2.94 -7.47
N ASP A 161 -0.08 2.30 -6.46
CA ASP A 161 -0.20 0.86 -6.32
C ASP A 161 -0.94 0.23 -7.50
N TYR A 162 -2.03 0.83 -7.96
CA TYR A 162 -2.72 0.36 -9.16
C TYR A 162 -1.91 0.55 -10.43
N ILE A 163 -1.12 1.63 -10.52
CA ILE A 163 -0.22 1.85 -11.67
C ILE A 163 0.90 0.80 -11.67
N ILE A 164 1.46 0.48 -10.51
CA ILE A 164 2.45 -0.58 -10.36
C ILE A 164 1.88 -1.92 -10.84
N ILE A 165 0.69 -2.29 -10.36
CA ILE A 165 0.00 -3.53 -10.78
C ILE A 165 -0.25 -3.54 -12.29
N LEU A 166 -0.69 -2.42 -12.86
CA LEU A 166 -0.92 -2.28 -14.29
C LEU A 166 0.37 -2.49 -15.08
N ILE A 167 1.46 -1.79 -14.71
CA ILE A 167 2.75 -1.91 -15.39
C ILE A 167 3.25 -3.35 -15.31
N HIS A 168 3.17 -3.98 -14.13
CA HIS A 168 3.57 -5.37 -13.94
C HIS A 168 2.84 -6.29 -14.92
N HIS A 169 1.52 -6.16 -15.05
CA HIS A 169 0.73 -6.93 -16.00
C HIS A 169 1.12 -6.66 -17.45
N LEU A 170 1.21 -5.39 -17.85
CA LEU A 170 1.56 -5.05 -19.23
C LEU A 170 2.95 -5.56 -19.62
N VAL A 171 3.93 -5.49 -18.71
CA VAL A 171 5.26 -6.08 -18.93
C VAL A 171 5.17 -7.60 -19.06
N SER A 172 4.42 -8.27 -18.18
CA SER A 172 4.23 -9.73 -18.23
C SER A 172 3.55 -10.20 -19.53
N PHE A 173 2.60 -9.42 -20.05
CA PHE A 173 1.80 -9.80 -21.21
C PHE A 173 2.43 -9.44 -22.56
N LEU A 174 3.10 -8.28 -22.63
CA LEU A 174 3.62 -7.72 -23.88
C LEU A 174 5.14 -7.84 -24.00
N GLY A 175 5.84 -7.99 -22.88
CA GLY A 175 7.29 -7.79 -22.78
C GLY A 175 7.67 -6.30 -22.71
N GLU A 176 8.87 -6.03 -22.20
CA GLU A 176 9.38 -4.66 -22.02
C GLU A 176 9.49 -3.89 -23.36
N ASP A 177 10.03 -4.51 -24.40
CA ASP A 177 10.28 -3.84 -25.68
C ASP A 177 8.99 -3.32 -26.31
N LYS A 178 7.95 -4.15 -26.33
CA LYS A 178 6.66 -3.81 -26.92
C LYS A 178 5.93 -2.75 -26.10
N LEU A 179 5.96 -2.85 -24.77
CA LEU A 179 5.36 -1.83 -23.91
C LEU A 179 6.09 -0.49 -24.04
N SER A 180 7.42 -0.49 -24.11
CA SER A 180 8.23 0.71 -24.33
C SER A 180 7.85 1.39 -25.65
N ALA A 181 7.73 0.62 -26.73
CA ALA A 181 7.30 1.14 -28.03
C ALA A 181 5.90 1.78 -27.99
N TYR A 182 4.95 1.19 -27.26
CA TYR A 182 3.62 1.79 -27.09
C TYR A 182 3.66 3.12 -26.32
N ILE A 183 4.46 3.18 -25.25
CA ILE A 183 4.59 4.39 -24.43
C ILE A 183 5.28 5.52 -25.23
N GLU A 184 6.37 5.21 -25.94
CA GLU A 184 7.08 6.17 -26.80
C GLU A 184 6.19 6.74 -27.91
N GLN A 185 5.27 5.94 -28.43
CA GLN A 185 4.31 6.34 -29.45
C GLN A 185 3.04 6.98 -28.87
N ASN A 186 2.96 7.20 -27.55
CA ASN A 186 1.81 7.76 -26.83
C ASN A 186 0.49 7.01 -27.09
N PHE A 187 0.55 5.68 -27.17
CA PHE A 187 -0.67 4.87 -27.24
C PHE A 187 -1.49 5.04 -25.96
N SER A 188 -2.80 5.19 -26.12
CA SER A 188 -3.72 5.22 -24.98
C SER A 188 -3.81 3.84 -24.33
N TYR A 189 -4.20 3.80 -23.05
CA TYR A 189 -4.43 2.53 -22.36
C TYR A 189 -5.49 1.70 -23.08
N GLU A 190 -6.58 2.30 -23.57
CA GLU A 190 -7.64 1.61 -24.30
C GLU A 190 -7.09 0.92 -25.56
N SER A 191 -6.17 1.60 -26.26
CA SER A 191 -5.52 1.06 -27.45
C SER A 191 -4.65 -0.15 -27.10
N ILE A 192 -3.92 -0.10 -25.99
CA ILE A 192 -3.12 -1.24 -25.49
C ILE A 192 -4.05 -2.38 -25.06
N TYR A 193 -5.11 -2.06 -24.32
CA TYR A 193 -6.07 -3.01 -23.76
C TYR A 193 -6.79 -3.83 -24.83
N ILE A 194 -7.19 -3.21 -25.95
CA ILE A 194 -7.84 -3.91 -27.07
C ILE A 194 -6.92 -4.97 -27.69
N ASN A 195 -5.60 -4.79 -27.62
CA ASN A 195 -4.61 -5.74 -28.14
C ASN A 195 -4.30 -6.90 -27.17
N LEU A 196 -4.86 -6.89 -25.95
CA LEU A 196 -4.74 -8.01 -25.02
C LEU A 196 -5.72 -9.12 -25.39
N SER A 197 -5.30 -10.37 -25.17
CA SER A 197 -6.22 -11.52 -25.24
C SER A 197 -7.25 -11.48 -24.11
N GLU A 198 -8.39 -12.14 -24.29
CA GLU A 198 -9.43 -12.21 -23.24
C GLU A 198 -8.91 -12.85 -21.95
N GLU A 199 -8.04 -13.87 -22.06
CA GLU A 199 -7.39 -14.49 -20.90
C GLU A 199 -6.53 -13.50 -20.12
N GLN A 200 -5.73 -12.68 -20.81
CA GLN A 200 -4.92 -11.63 -20.17
C GLN A 200 -5.77 -10.57 -19.47
N LYS A 201 -6.89 -10.17 -20.11
CA LYS A 201 -7.85 -9.22 -19.52
C LYS A 201 -8.49 -9.79 -18.27
N GLU A 202 -8.92 -11.05 -18.31
CA GLU A 202 -9.53 -11.75 -17.20
C GLU A 202 -8.57 -11.87 -16.00
N ILE A 203 -7.32 -12.30 -16.24
CA ILE A 203 -6.30 -12.40 -15.20
C ILE A 203 -6.03 -11.04 -14.57
N MET A 204 -5.87 -9.99 -15.39
CA MET A 204 -5.64 -8.64 -14.90
C MET A 204 -6.82 -8.14 -14.05
N ALA A 205 -8.07 -8.34 -14.52
CA ALA A 205 -9.26 -7.96 -13.77
C ALA A 205 -9.38 -8.71 -12.45
N LYS A 206 -9.15 -10.03 -12.44
CA LYS A 206 -9.13 -10.86 -11.24
C LYS A 206 -8.11 -10.37 -10.22
N ASN A 207 -6.92 -9.99 -10.68
CA ASN A 207 -5.84 -9.52 -9.84
C ASN A 207 -6.12 -8.13 -9.24
N PHE A 208 -6.66 -7.20 -10.03
CA PHE A 208 -7.14 -5.92 -9.50
C PHE A 208 -8.24 -6.11 -8.46
N LEU A 209 -9.21 -6.98 -8.70
CA LEU A 209 -10.28 -7.29 -7.75
C LEU A 209 -9.74 -7.94 -6.48
N THR A 210 -8.78 -8.85 -6.60
CA THR A 210 -8.18 -9.56 -5.45
C THR A 210 -7.40 -8.61 -4.56
N TYR A 211 -6.53 -7.78 -5.15
CA TYR A 211 -5.82 -6.74 -4.41
C TYR A 211 -6.80 -5.73 -3.81
N GLY A 212 -7.76 -5.24 -4.60
CA GLY A 212 -8.81 -4.31 -4.18
C GLY A 212 -9.62 -4.83 -2.99
N ALA A 213 -10.03 -6.10 -3.02
CA ALA A 213 -10.72 -6.75 -1.93
C ALA A 213 -9.84 -6.85 -0.67
N SER A 214 -8.55 -7.22 -0.82
CA SER A 214 -7.60 -7.34 0.30
C SER A 214 -7.42 -6.01 1.04
N ILE A 215 -7.48 -4.89 0.31
CA ILE A 215 -7.31 -3.55 0.87
C ILE A 215 -8.64 -2.85 1.17
N GLY A 216 -9.78 -3.56 1.10
CA GLY A 216 -11.10 -2.99 1.30
C GLY A 216 -11.40 -1.78 0.40
N GLU A 217 -10.90 -1.77 -0.84
CA GLU A 217 -11.17 -0.74 -1.85
C GLU A 217 -12.38 -1.11 -2.69
N THR A 218 -13.42 -0.28 -2.59
CA THR A 218 -14.66 -0.46 -3.33
C THR A 218 -14.86 0.63 -4.37
N GLU A 219 -14.23 1.80 -4.21
CA GLU A 219 -14.55 2.97 -5.04
C GLU A 219 -14.17 2.73 -6.50
N LEU A 220 -12.98 2.20 -6.76
CA LEU A 220 -12.51 1.92 -8.13
C LEU A 220 -13.49 1.04 -8.94
N PHE A 221 -14.21 0.14 -8.27
CA PHE A 221 -15.09 -0.84 -8.91
C PHE A 221 -16.56 -0.43 -8.94
N THR A 222 -16.95 0.49 -8.06
CA THR A 222 -18.36 0.92 -7.88
C THR A 222 -18.62 2.33 -8.36
N MET A 223 -17.57 3.12 -8.65
CA MET A 223 -17.74 4.45 -9.22
C MET A 223 -18.51 4.36 -10.54
N LYS A 224 -19.61 5.09 -10.61
CA LYS A 224 -20.28 5.34 -11.90
C LYS A 224 -19.28 6.10 -12.76
N ILE A 225 -18.99 5.58 -13.95
CA ILE A 225 -18.32 6.35 -14.99
C ILE A 225 -19.19 7.59 -15.22
N VAL A 226 -18.66 8.76 -14.85
CA VAL A 226 -19.30 10.07 -15.10
C VAL A 226 -18.91 10.52 -16.49
#